data_AF-A0AAW9BU51-F1
#
_entry.id   AF-A0AAW9BU51-F1
#
_cell.length_a   1.000
_cell.length_b   1.000
_cell.length_c   1.000
_cell.angle_alpha   90.00
_cell.angle_beta   90.00
_cell.angle_gamma   90.00
#
_symmetry.space_group_name_H-M   'P 1'
#
loop_
_entity.id
_entity.type
_entity.pdbx_description
1 polymer ?
#
loop_
_entity_poly.entity_id
_entity_poly.type
_entity_poly.pdbx_seq_one_letter_code
_entity_poly.pdbx_strand_id
1 'polypeptide(L)'
;AADSNPAPFLIHQESNVIVRAIRDYLRRDIGEILIDSNTIYERAKEHIQLVRPDFINRVKKYEGEVPLFSHYQIESQIESAFQREVRLPSGGSIVIDPTEALTSIDINSARATKGGDIEETALNTNLEAADEIARQLRLRDLGGLVVIDFIDMTPVRHQREVENRLREAVRLDRARVQIGRISRFGLLEMSRQRLSPSLAEASHHICPRCSGTGVV
;
A
#
# COMPACT_ATOMS: atom_id res chain seq x y z
N ALA A 1 8.13 -9.27 38.62
CA ALA A 1 8.34 -9.71 37.23
C ALA A 1 9.78 -10.18 36.97
N ALA A 2 10.80 -9.53 37.55
CA ALA A 2 12.20 -9.98 37.45
C ALA A 2 12.50 -11.29 38.20
N ASP A 3 11.78 -11.57 39.30
CA ASP A 3 12.04 -12.77 40.13
C ASP A 3 11.27 -14.04 39.70
N SER A 4 10.43 -13.96 38.66
CA SER A 4 9.47 -15.04 38.34
C SER A 4 9.85 -15.93 37.17
N ASN A 5 10.92 -15.62 36.40
CA ASN A 5 11.39 -16.47 35.30
C ASN A 5 12.91 -16.28 35.07
N PRO A 6 13.72 -17.35 35.00
CA PRO A 6 15.14 -17.26 34.64
C PRO A 6 15.32 -16.88 33.16
N ALA A 7 16.29 -16.01 32.86
CA ALA A 7 16.58 -15.49 31.52
C ALA A 7 17.32 -16.51 30.62
N PRO A 8 17.23 -16.40 29.27
CA PRO A 8 16.40 -15.44 28.52
C PRO A 8 14.98 -15.97 28.26
N PHE A 9 13.97 -15.12 28.50
CA PHE A 9 12.57 -15.41 28.18
C PHE A 9 11.91 -14.18 27.52
N LEU A 10 10.87 -14.44 26.71
CA LEU A 10 10.13 -13.41 25.99
C LEU A 10 9.20 -12.66 26.94
N ILE A 11 9.51 -11.39 27.22
CA ILE A 11 8.68 -10.55 28.11
C ILE A 11 7.45 -10.01 27.37
N HIS A 12 7.61 -9.64 26.10
CA HIS A 12 6.52 -9.15 25.26
C HIS A 12 6.83 -9.44 23.79
N GLN A 13 5.84 -9.97 23.07
CA GLN A 13 5.96 -10.24 21.64
C GLN A 13 5.18 -9.21 20.83
N GLU A 14 5.88 -8.20 20.33
CA GLU A 14 5.29 -7.17 19.45
C GLU A 14 4.99 -7.69 18.03
N SER A 15 5.42 -8.91 17.71
CA SER A 15 5.35 -9.51 16.37
C SER A 15 3.93 -9.92 15.93
N ASN A 16 2.96 -9.99 16.84
CA ASN A 16 1.62 -10.45 16.51
C ASN A 16 0.92 -9.43 15.58
N VAL A 17 0.61 -9.87 14.36
CA VAL A 17 -0.06 -9.05 13.33
C VAL A 17 -1.39 -8.50 13.82
N ILE A 18 -2.12 -9.22 14.68
CA ILE A 18 -3.41 -8.80 15.23
C ILE A 18 -3.24 -7.59 16.14
N VAL A 19 -2.28 -7.68 17.08
CA VAL A 19 -1.95 -6.59 18.02
C VAL A 19 -1.52 -5.36 17.24
N ARG A 20 -0.62 -5.54 16.25
CA ARG A 20 -0.20 -4.46 15.37
C ARG A 20 -1.39 -3.88 14.61
N ALA A 21 -2.21 -4.70 13.97
CA ALA A 21 -3.36 -4.25 13.17
C ALA A 21 -4.35 -3.43 14.01
N ILE A 22 -4.66 -3.87 15.23
CA ILE A 22 -5.54 -3.15 16.15
C ILE A 22 -4.92 -1.80 16.55
N ARG A 23 -3.66 -1.77 16.97
CA ARG A 23 -2.97 -0.53 17.35
C ARG A 23 -2.93 0.47 16.20
N ASP A 24 -2.70 -0.04 15.00
CA ASP A 24 -2.29 0.73 13.84
C ASP A 24 -3.46 1.20 12.97
N TYR A 25 -4.52 0.39 12.87
CA TYR A 25 -5.63 0.63 11.96
C TYR A 25 -6.97 0.83 12.67
N LEU A 26 -7.11 0.52 13.97
CA LEU A 26 -8.41 0.59 14.65
C LEU A 26 -8.88 2.03 14.95
N ARG A 27 -9.53 2.65 13.96
CA ARG A 27 -10.07 4.02 14.02
C ARG A 27 -11.57 4.03 14.38
N ARG A 28 -12.06 5.18 14.84
CA ARG A 28 -13.45 5.36 15.34
C ARG A 28 -14.54 5.10 14.29
N ASP A 29 -14.21 5.35 13.03
CA ASP A 29 -15.03 5.15 11.84
C ASP A 29 -15.14 3.69 11.40
N ILE A 30 -14.35 2.77 11.96
CA ILE A 30 -14.45 1.33 11.63
C ILE A 30 -15.72 0.75 12.24
N GLY A 31 -16.69 0.39 11.39
CA GLY A 31 -17.96 -0.18 11.82
C GLY A 31 -17.85 -1.59 12.39
N GLU A 32 -17.07 -2.47 11.75
CA GLU A 32 -16.97 -3.89 12.09
C GLU A 32 -15.54 -4.43 11.90
N ILE A 33 -15.17 -5.43 12.70
CA ILE A 33 -13.94 -6.21 12.55
C ILE A 33 -14.35 -7.66 12.35
N LEU A 34 -14.16 -8.18 11.14
CA LEU A 34 -14.59 -9.52 10.76
C LEU A 34 -13.41 -10.49 10.84
N ILE A 35 -13.62 -11.64 11.48
CA ILE A 35 -12.60 -12.66 11.67
C ILE A 35 -13.20 -14.04 11.34
N ASP A 36 -12.61 -14.75 10.38
CA ASP A 36 -13.07 -16.05 9.89
C ASP A 36 -12.49 -17.25 10.68
N SER A 37 -11.44 -17.04 11.47
CA SER A 37 -10.84 -18.07 12.32
C SER A 37 -11.30 -17.96 13.78
N ASN A 38 -11.83 -19.06 14.33
CA ASN A 38 -12.30 -19.10 15.71
C ASN A 38 -11.19 -18.81 16.74
N THR A 39 -9.99 -19.34 16.51
CA THR A 39 -8.85 -19.15 17.42
C THR A 39 -8.36 -17.69 17.40
N ILE A 40 -8.43 -17.04 16.25
CA ILE A 40 -8.04 -15.64 16.09
C ILE A 40 -9.12 -14.71 16.62
N TYR A 41 -10.40 -15.05 16.46
CA TYR A 41 -11.52 -14.28 16.97
C TYR A 41 -11.46 -14.12 18.49
N GLU A 42 -11.29 -15.22 19.24
CA GLU A 42 -11.17 -15.15 20.71
C GLU A 42 -9.95 -14.34 21.15
N ARG A 43 -8.79 -14.55 20.51
CA ARG A 43 -7.57 -13.78 20.79
C ARG A 43 -7.73 -12.29 20.52
N ALA A 44 -8.36 -11.92 19.40
CA ALA A 44 -8.62 -10.53 19.06
C ALA A 44 -9.60 -9.90 20.04
N LYS A 45 -10.65 -10.63 20.44
CA LYS A 45 -11.64 -10.18 21.42
C LYS A 45 -11.02 -9.93 22.79
N GLU A 46 -10.20 -10.85 23.29
CA GLU A 46 -9.42 -10.68 24.53
C GLU A 46 -8.52 -9.45 24.47
N HIS A 47 -7.79 -9.27 23.36
CA HIS A 47 -6.91 -8.12 23.21
C HIS A 47 -7.67 -6.80 23.17
N ILE A 48 -8.74 -6.71 22.36
CA ILE A 48 -9.58 -5.51 22.25
C ILE A 48 -10.24 -5.19 23.59
N GLN A 49 -10.67 -6.18 24.36
CA GLN A 49 -11.23 -5.96 25.69
C GLN A 49 -10.26 -5.24 26.63
N LEU A 50 -8.95 -5.49 26.49
CA LEU A 50 -7.90 -4.85 27.29
C LEU A 50 -7.54 -3.45 26.79
N VAL A 51 -7.43 -3.24 25.47
CA VAL A 51 -6.88 -1.99 24.89
C VAL A 51 -7.93 -1.01 24.40
N ARG A 52 -9.07 -1.50 23.89
CA ARG A 52 -10.15 -0.73 23.25
C ARG A 52 -11.52 -1.37 23.52
N PRO A 53 -11.96 -1.44 24.80
CA PRO A 53 -13.22 -2.09 25.15
C PRO A 53 -14.45 -1.47 24.46
N ASP A 54 -14.35 -0.21 24.02
CA ASP A 54 -15.35 0.49 23.22
C ASP A 54 -15.63 -0.18 21.86
N PHE A 55 -14.72 -1.04 21.37
CA PHE A 55 -14.83 -1.74 20.09
C PHE A 55 -15.30 -3.20 20.20
N ILE A 56 -15.50 -3.72 21.41
CA ILE A 56 -15.76 -5.16 21.60
C ILE A 56 -16.99 -5.65 20.83
N ASN A 57 -18.05 -4.83 20.77
CA ASN A 57 -19.30 -5.15 20.06
C ASN A 57 -19.17 -5.09 18.53
N ARG A 58 -18.06 -4.53 18.02
CA ARG A 58 -17.75 -4.46 16.59
C ARG A 58 -16.96 -5.67 16.11
N VAL A 59 -16.40 -6.47 17.01
CA VAL A 59 -15.69 -7.71 16.68
C VAL A 59 -16.71 -8.80 16.40
N LYS A 60 -16.76 -9.28 15.16
CA LYS A 60 -17.70 -10.32 14.72
C LYS A 60 -16.95 -11.47 14.08
N LYS A 61 -17.41 -12.68 14.40
CA LYS A 61 -16.94 -13.88 13.72
C LYS A 61 -17.66 -14.00 12.36
N TYR A 62 -16.89 -14.26 11.31
CA TYR A 62 -17.42 -14.54 9.99
C TYR A 62 -17.66 -16.05 9.86
N GLU A 63 -18.89 -16.44 9.54
CA GLU A 63 -19.32 -17.85 9.41
C GLU A 63 -19.92 -18.15 8.03
N GLY A 64 -19.70 -17.26 7.05
CA GLY A 64 -20.17 -17.47 5.68
C GLY A 64 -19.42 -18.61 4.99
N GLU A 65 -20.10 -19.29 4.07
CA GLU A 65 -19.51 -20.39 3.28
C GLU A 65 -18.47 -19.88 2.27
N VAL A 66 -18.67 -18.67 1.74
CA VAL A 66 -17.75 -18.03 0.80
C VAL A 66 -16.57 -17.45 1.60
N PRO A 67 -15.31 -17.61 1.16
CA PRO A 67 -14.17 -17.00 1.84
C PRO A 67 -14.34 -15.49 2.07
N LEU A 68 -13.93 -15.01 3.25
CA LEU A 68 -14.20 -13.64 3.72
C LEU A 68 -13.80 -12.58 2.68
N PHE A 69 -12.59 -12.63 2.14
CA PHE A 69 -12.11 -11.63 1.19
C PHE A 69 -12.83 -11.68 -0.16
N SER A 70 -13.21 -12.88 -0.62
CA SER A 70 -14.03 -13.08 -1.81
C SER A 70 -15.44 -12.52 -1.62
N HIS A 71 -16.05 -12.74 -0.46
CA HIS A 71 -17.37 -12.19 -0.12
C HIS A 71 -17.39 -10.66 -0.19
N TYR A 72 -16.31 -10.00 0.24
CA TYR A 72 -16.14 -8.54 0.15
C TYR A 72 -15.47 -8.06 -1.15
N GLN A 73 -15.19 -8.95 -2.10
CA GLN A 73 -14.61 -8.64 -3.41
C GLN A 73 -13.29 -7.86 -3.34
N ILE A 74 -12.45 -8.15 -2.34
CA ILE A 74 -11.14 -7.51 -2.18
C ILE A 74 -9.97 -8.38 -2.63
N GLU A 75 -10.22 -9.65 -2.97
CA GLU A 75 -9.17 -10.61 -3.37
C GLU A 75 -8.35 -10.10 -4.57
N SER A 76 -9.01 -9.65 -5.63
CA SER A 76 -8.34 -9.10 -6.82
C SER A 76 -7.52 -7.84 -6.52
N GLN A 77 -7.94 -7.04 -5.53
CA GLN A 77 -7.20 -5.87 -5.08
C GLN A 77 -5.95 -6.27 -4.29
N ILE A 78 -6.02 -7.35 -3.51
CA ILE A 78 -4.86 -7.92 -2.81
C ILE A 78 -3.87 -8.49 -3.82
N GLU A 79 -4.35 -9.25 -4.81
CA GLU A 79 -3.53 -9.79 -5.89
C GLU A 79 -2.81 -8.68 -6.67
N SER A 80 -3.44 -7.53 -6.87
CA SER A 80 -2.81 -6.38 -7.54
C SER A 80 -1.54 -5.89 -6.84
N ALA A 81 -1.38 -6.11 -5.53
CA ALA A 81 -0.18 -5.75 -4.79
C ALA A 81 1.03 -6.62 -5.14
N PHE A 82 0.80 -7.80 -5.71
CA PHE A 82 1.85 -8.72 -6.19
C PHE A 82 2.18 -8.50 -7.68
N GLN A 83 1.35 -7.76 -8.41
CA GLN A 83 1.55 -7.54 -9.83
C GLN A 83 2.61 -6.45 -10.07
N ARG A 84 3.40 -6.59 -11.13
CA ARG A 84 4.33 -5.54 -11.56
C ARG A 84 3.59 -4.34 -12.19
N GLU A 85 2.58 -4.61 -13.01
CA GLU A 85 1.73 -3.62 -13.67
C GLU A 85 0.35 -3.59 -13.03
N VAL A 86 -0.17 -2.40 -12.74
CA VAL A 86 -1.51 -2.19 -12.15
C VAL A 86 -2.33 -1.30 -13.08
N ARG A 87 -3.53 -1.75 -13.45
CA ARG A 87 -4.43 -1.02 -14.35
C ARG A 87 -5.12 0.15 -13.63
N LEU A 88 -5.21 1.27 -14.33
CA LEU A 88 -5.93 2.46 -13.90
C LEU A 88 -7.38 2.44 -14.42
N PRO A 89 -8.33 3.13 -13.75
CA PRO A 89 -9.75 3.17 -14.15
C PRO A 89 -9.99 3.53 -15.61
N SER A 90 -9.26 4.51 -16.16
CA SER A 90 -9.41 4.96 -17.55
C SER A 90 -8.62 4.12 -18.56
N GLY A 91 -8.08 2.97 -18.15
CA GLY A 91 -7.41 2.01 -19.03
C GLY A 91 -5.89 2.18 -19.16
N GLY A 92 -5.32 3.21 -18.52
CA GLY A 92 -3.88 3.33 -18.34
C GLY A 92 -3.33 2.27 -17.37
N SER A 93 -2.05 2.36 -17.06
CA SER A 93 -1.42 1.52 -16.03
C SER A 93 -0.22 2.19 -15.38
N ILE A 94 0.10 1.75 -14.17
CA ILE A 94 1.37 2.04 -13.51
C ILE A 94 2.22 0.78 -13.47
N VAL A 95 3.53 0.92 -13.63
CA VAL A 95 4.50 -0.17 -13.57
C VAL A 95 5.46 0.10 -12.43
N ILE A 96 5.56 -0.82 -11.48
CA ILE A 96 6.35 -0.65 -10.25
C ILE A 96 7.56 -1.58 -10.29
N ASP A 97 8.76 -0.99 -10.31
CA ASP A 97 10.02 -1.70 -10.38
C ASP A 97 10.91 -1.39 -9.16
N PRO A 98 11.09 -2.34 -8.24
CA PRO A 98 12.07 -2.20 -7.18
C PRO A 98 13.49 -2.40 -7.73
N THR A 99 14.42 -1.55 -7.31
CA THR A 99 15.86 -1.67 -7.59
C THR A 99 16.62 -1.83 -6.27
N GLU A 100 17.95 -1.86 -6.32
CA GLU A 100 18.79 -1.95 -5.12
C GLU A 100 18.61 -0.76 -4.16
N ALA A 101 18.52 0.46 -4.71
CA ALA A 101 18.54 1.68 -3.90
C ALA A 101 17.20 2.42 -3.83
N LEU A 102 16.34 2.23 -4.84
CA LEU A 102 15.08 2.96 -4.98
C LEU A 102 14.00 2.12 -5.66
N THR A 103 12.75 2.53 -5.54
CA THR A 103 11.65 1.99 -6.35
C THR A 103 11.29 2.98 -7.44
N SER A 104 11.31 2.55 -8.70
CA SER A 104 10.85 3.36 -9.83
C SER A 104 9.41 3.01 -10.18
N ILE A 105 8.62 4.02 -10.56
CA ILE A 105 7.25 3.86 -11.03
C ILE A 105 7.08 4.58 -12.36
N ASP A 106 6.66 3.86 -13.39
CA ASP A 106 6.36 4.38 -14.73
C ASP A 106 4.84 4.42 -14.97
N ILE A 107 4.36 5.39 -15.76
CA ILE A 107 2.93 5.61 -16.02
C ILE A 107 2.64 5.55 -17.52
N ASN A 108 1.77 4.62 -17.90
CA ASN A 108 1.35 4.40 -19.28
C ASN A 108 -0.11 4.85 -19.47
N SER A 109 -0.37 5.70 -20.46
CA SER A 109 -1.74 6.07 -20.84
C SER A 109 -2.46 4.93 -21.58
N ALA A 110 -3.79 4.92 -21.55
CA ALA A 110 -4.58 4.06 -22.42
C ALA A 110 -4.28 4.35 -23.91
N ARG A 111 -4.41 3.35 -24.79
CA ARG A 111 -4.32 3.58 -26.24
C ARG A 111 -5.39 4.60 -26.67
N ALA A 112 -4.97 5.70 -27.27
CA ALA A 112 -5.85 6.79 -27.67
C ALA A 112 -6.96 6.30 -28.63
N THR A 113 -8.21 6.34 -28.17
CA THR A 113 -9.38 6.27 -29.05
C THR A 113 -9.60 7.66 -29.65
N LYS A 114 -9.07 7.86 -30.87
CA LYS A 114 -9.32 8.97 -31.82
C LYS A 114 -10.01 10.23 -31.25
N GLY A 115 -9.23 11.29 -31.02
CA GLY A 115 -9.71 12.69 -31.11
C GLY A 115 -9.82 13.53 -29.83
N GLY A 116 -9.48 12.99 -28.65
CA GLY A 116 -9.44 13.78 -27.40
C GLY A 116 -8.18 14.65 -27.25
N ASP A 117 -8.26 15.68 -26.40
CA ASP A 117 -7.11 16.48 -26.00
C ASP A 117 -6.07 15.60 -25.30
N ILE A 118 -4.88 15.49 -25.90
CA ILE A 118 -3.76 14.68 -25.40
C ILE A 118 -3.31 15.20 -24.03
N GLU A 119 -3.33 16.52 -23.82
CA GLU A 119 -2.91 17.10 -22.55
C GLU A 119 -3.89 16.76 -21.43
N GLU A 120 -5.19 16.78 -21.71
CA GLU A 120 -6.23 16.41 -20.75
C GLU A 120 -6.16 14.93 -20.40
N THR A 121 -5.91 14.06 -21.39
CA THR A 121 -5.74 12.63 -21.18
C THR A 121 -4.51 12.32 -20.31
N ALA A 122 -3.40 13.01 -20.55
CA ALA A 122 -2.19 12.88 -19.74
C ALA A 122 -2.43 13.33 -18.29
N LEU A 123 -3.07 14.50 -18.09
CA LEU A 123 -3.41 14.98 -16.75
C LEU A 123 -4.30 13.98 -16.00
N ASN A 124 -5.40 13.53 -16.62
CA ASN A 124 -6.33 12.59 -15.99
C ASN A 124 -5.65 11.26 -15.62
N THR A 125 -4.82 10.72 -16.52
CA THR A 125 -4.07 9.49 -16.24
C THR A 125 -3.10 9.69 -15.07
N ASN A 126 -2.39 10.82 -15.02
CA ASN A 126 -1.47 11.14 -13.92
C ASN A 126 -2.19 11.34 -12.58
N LEU A 127 -3.42 11.89 -12.58
CA LEU A 127 -4.24 12.02 -11.37
C LEU A 127 -4.70 10.66 -10.85
N GLU A 128 -5.17 9.77 -11.74
CA GLU A 128 -5.50 8.39 -11.38
C GLU A 128 -4.27 7.64 -10.85
N ALA A 129 -3.12 7.81 -11.51
CA ALA A 129 -1.87 7.22 -11.10
C ALA A 129 -1.43 7.70 -9.71
N ALA A 130 -1.58 8.98 -9.39
CA ALA A 130 -1.24 9.52 -8.07
C ALA A 130 -2.05 8.86 -6.94
N ASP A 131 -3.36 8.66 -7.16
CA ASP A 131 -4.23 7.97 -6.21
C ASP A 131 -3.84 6.48 -6.05
N GLU A 132 -3.57 5.80 -7.17
CA GLU A 132 -3.21 4.38 -7.17
C GLU A 132 -1.81 4.12 -6.60
N ILE A 133 -0.83 4.98 -6.89
CA ILE A 133 0.51 4.90 -6.31
C ILE A 133 0.43 5.03 -4.78
N ALA A 134 -0.32 6.01 -4.27
CA ALA A 134 -0.49 6.17 -2.82
C ALA A 134 -1.14 4.93 -2.17
N ARG A 135 -2.08 4.27 -2.87
CA ARG A 135 -2.68 3.00 -2.42
C ARG A 135 -1.67 1.86 -2.43
N GLN A 136 -0.91 1.68 -3.52
CA GLN A 136 0.08 0.62 -3.69
C GLN A 136 1.25 0.74 -2.70
N LEU A 137 1.72 1.96 -2.41
CA LEU A 137 2.73 2.20 -1.38
C LEU A 137 2.33 1.60 -0.02
N ARG A 138 1.04 1.72 0.35
CA ARG A 138 0.51 1.15 1.60
C ARG A 138 0.31 -0.36 1.52
N LEU A 139 -0.25 -0.87 0.42
CA LEU A 139 -0.53 -2.30 0.26
C LEU A 139 0.74 -3.15 0.21
N ARG A 140 1.80 -2.62 -0.42
CA ARG A 140 3.09 -3.29 -0.55
C ARG A 140 4.06 -2.97 0.60
N ASP A 141 3.66 -2.06 1.48
CA ASP A 141 4.50 -1.42 2.49
C ASP A 141 5.88 -0.97 1.95
N LEU A 142 5.87 -0.29 0.80
CA LEU A 142 7.09 0.20 0.16
C LEU A 142 7.70 1.32 1.01
N GLY A 143 8.99 1.22 1.33
CA GLY A 143 9.73 2.22 2.08
C GLY A 143 11.04 2.58 1.38
N GLY A 144 11.61 3.72 1.76
CA GLY A 144 12.82 4.26 1.14
C GLY A 144 12.51 5.28 0.05
N LEU A 145 13.43 5.42 -0.92
CA LEU A 145 13.32 6.36 -2.02
C LEU A 145 12.42 5.78 -3.12
N VAL A 146 11.47 6.59 -3.59
CA VAL A 146 10.59 6.27 -4.71
C VAL A 146 10.70 7.38 -5.74
N VAL A 147 10.84 6.99 -7.01
CA VAL A 147 10.91 7.90 -8.15
C VAL A 147 9.74 7.58 -9.08
N ILE A 148 8.95 8.59 -9.43
CA ILE A 148 7.76 8.45 -10.28
C ILE A 148 7.99 9.22 -11.57
N ASP A 149 7.85 8.53 -12.70
CA ASP A 149 7.88 9.07 -14.05
C ASP A 149 6.45 9.35 -14.50
N PHE A 150 5.99 10.60 -14.33
CA PHE A 150 4.67 11.02 -14.78
C PHE A 150 4.69 11.30 -16.28
N ILE A 151 3.55 11.11 -16.94
CA ILE A 151 3.40 11.50 -18.34
C ILE A 151 3.66 13.01 -18.45
N ASP A 152 4.47 13.41 -19.43
CA ASP A 152 4.84 14.80 -19.65
C ASP A 152 3.63 15.74 -19.74
N MET A 153 3.70 16.85 -19.01
CA MET A 153 2.68 17.90 -19.01
C MET A 153 3.35 19.26 -19.24
N THR A 154 3.01 19.91 -20.36
CA THR A 154 3.52 21.25 -20.70
C THR A 154 3.12 22.31 -19.66
N PRO A 155 1.86 22.36 -19.18
CA PRO A 155 1.45 23.39 -18.24
C PRO A 155 1.92 23.08 -16.83
N VAL A 156 2.69 23.99 -16.23
CA VAL A 156 3.12 23.89 -14.81
C VAL A 156 1.93 23.79 -13.85
N ARG A 157 0.76 24.30 -14.22
CA ARG A 157 -0.47 24.14 -13.43
C ARG A 157 -0.87 22.66 -13.28
N HIS A 158 -0.74 21.85 -14.34
CA HIS A 158 -1.09 20.43 -14.34
C HIS A 158 -0.10 19.64 -13.48
N GLN A 159 1.19 19.96 -13.58
CA GLN A 159 2.22 19.39 -12.70
C GLN A 159 1.90 19.61 -11.22
N ARG A 160 1.55 20.86 -10.84
CA ARG A 160 1.16 21.18 -9.45
C ARG A 160 -0.10 20.45 -9.01
N GLU A 161 -1.05 20.25 -9.91
CA GLU A 161 -2.30 19.53 -9.63
C GLU A 161 -2.02 18.06 -9.30
N VAL A 162 -1.19 17.40 -10.10
CA VAL A 162 -0.74 16.01 -9.86
C VAL A 162 0.06 15.90 -8.56
N GLU A 163 1.01 16.80 -8.30
CA GLU A 163 1.74 16.82 -7.03
C GLU A 163 0.81 16.98 -5.82
N ASN A 164 -0.19 17.87 -5.91
CA ASN A 164 -1.15 18.10 -4.84
C ASN A 164 -2.07 16.91 -4.64
N ARG A 165 -2.50 16.26 -5.73
CA ARG A 165 -3.28 15.02 -5.67
C ARG A 165 -2.50 13.94 -4.94
N LEU A 166 -1.23 13.74 -5.28
CA LEU A 166 -0.37 12.76 -4.59
C LEU A 166 -0.22 13.10 -3.11
N ARG A 167 0.01 14.38 -2.76
CA ARG A 167 0.09 14.84 -1.36
C ARG A 167 -1.19 14.54 -0.57
N GLU A 168 -2.36 14.74 -1.17
CA GLU A 168 -3.63 14.44 -0.53
C GLU A 168 -3.85 12.93 -0.39
N ALA A 169 -3.52 12.14 -1.42
CA ALA A 169 -3.69 10.69 -1.43
C ALA A 169 -2.82 9.97 -0.39
N VAL A 170 -1.62 10.50 -0.10
CA VAL A 170 -0.74 9.96 0.95
C VAL A 170 -1.05 10.51 2.35
N ARG A 171 -1.96 11.49 2.49
CA ARG A 171 -2.27 12.10 3.80
C ARG A 171 -2.83 11.10 4.81
N LEU A 172 -3.49 10.05 4.32
CA LEU A 172 -4.01 8.94 5.13
C LEU A 172 -2.95 7.88 5.47
N ASP A 173 -1.76 7.97 4.90
CA ASP A 173 -0.64 7.08 5.22
C ASP A 173 -0.13 7.35 6.63
N ARG A 174 0.25 6.28 7.32
CA ARG A 174 0.79 6.33 8.68
C ARG A 174 2.29 6.52 8.66
N ALA A 175 2.95 6.06 7.59
CA ALA A 175 4.36 6.31 7.38
C ALA A 175 4.57 7.80 7.08
N ARG A 176 5.69 8.36 7.57
CA ARG A 176 6.08 9.70 7.16
C ARG A 176 6.46 9.70 5.69
N VAL A 177 5.84 10.57 4.91
CA VAL A 177 6.09 10.72 3.47
C VAL A 177 6.60 12.13 3.19
N GLN A 178 7.68 12.23 2.42
CA GLN A 178 8.18 13.50 1.89
C GLN A 178 8.09 13.47 0.38
N ILE A 179 7.47 14.49 -0.22
CA ILE A 179 7.23 14.57 -1.66
C ILE A 179 7.95 15.81 -2.18
N GLY A 180 8.79 15.61 -3.20
CA GLY A 180 9.45 16.69 -3.94
C GLY A 180 8.51 17.42 -4.89
N ARG A 181 9.10 17.96 -5.95
CA ARG A 181 8.37 18.52 -7.10
C ARG A 181 8.72 17.71 -8.35
N ILE A 182 7.89 17.81 -9.38
CA ILE A 182 8.25 17.30 -10.70
C ILE A 182 9.48 18.09 -11.18
N SER A 183 10.55 17.35 -11.46
CA SER A 183 11.84 17.90 -11.88
C SER A 183 11.79 18.37 -13.34
N ARG A 184 12.86 19.01 -13.79
CA ARG A 184 13.05 19.36 -15.21
C ARG A 184 13.08 18.14 -16.15
N PHE A 185 13.24 16.93 -15.61
CA PHE A 185 13.29 15.67 -16.36
C PHE A 185 11.97 14.90 -16.28
N GLY A 186 10.87 15.51 -15.79
CA GLY A 186 9.57 14.84 -15.66
C GLY A 186 9.43 13.94 -14.43
N LEU A 187 10.54 13.65 -13.73
CA LEU A 187 10.55 12.77 -12.56
C LEU A 187 10.12 13.49 -11.27
N LEU A 188 9.31 12.81 -10.45
CA LEU A 188 9.02 13.19 -9.07
C LEU A 188 9.77 12.26 -8.10
N GLU A 189 10.51 12.86 -7.17
CA GLU A 189 11.18 12.13 -6.09
C GLU A 189 10.37 12.21 -4.81
N MET A 190 10.24 11.10 -4.09
CA MET A 190 9.63 11.05 -2.77
C MET A 190 10.33 10.03 -1.87
N SER A 191 10.22 10.22 -0.56
CA SER A 191 10.66 9.23 0.43
C SER A 191 9.50 8.81 1.32
N ARG A 192 9.45 7.52 1.66
CA ARG A 192 8.47 6.95 2.61
C ARG A 192 9.19 6.22 3.73
N GLN A 193 8.84 6.52 4.97
CA GLN A 193 9.37 5.84 6.15
C GLN A 193 9.04 4.35 6.09
N ARG A 194 10.05 3.50 6.29
CA ARG A 194 9.87 2.05 6.40
C ARG A 194 9.32 1.69 7.79
N LEU A 195 8.18 0.99 7.83
CA LEU A 195 7.53 0.54 9.07
C LEU A 195 7.71 -0.96 9.29
N SER A 196 7.65 -1.75 8.20
CA SER A 196 7.91 -3.19 8.18
C SER A 196 8.81 -3.56 6.99
N PRO A 197 9.24 -4.83 6.89
CA PRO A 197 9.64 -5.40 5.62
C PRO A 197 8.53 -5.23 4.58
N SER A 198 8.88 -4.86 3.36
CA SER A 198 7.94 -4.77 2.25
C SER A 198 7.37 -6.14 1.89
N LEU A 199 6.26 -6.16 1.17
CA LEU A 199 5.64 -7.39 0.70
C LEU A 199 6.63 -8.24 -0.10
N ALA A 200 7.44 -7.61 -0.96
CA ALA A 200 8.45 -8.28 -1.76
C ALA A 200 9.50 -8.98 -0.89
N GLU A 201 10.05 -8.30 0.11
CA GLU A 201 11.07 -8.88 1.00
C GLU A 201 10.52 -10.03 1.86
N ALA A 202 9.23 -10.00 2.19
CA ALA A 202 8.59 -11.04 2.99
C ALA A 202 8.14 -12.28 2.19
N SER A 203 7.88 -12.12 0.89
CA SER A 203 7.21 -13.16 0.07
C SER A 203 7.95 -13.55 -1.21
N HIS A 204 8.95 -12.79 -1.64
CA HIS A 204 9.72 -13.05 -2.86
C HIS A 204 11.14 -13.50 -2.54
N HIS A 205 11.79 -14.10 -3.52
CA HIS A 205 13.20 -14.48 -3.50
C HIS A 205 13.87 -14.01 -4.79
N ILE A 206 15.20 -13.88 -4.76
CA ILE A 206 15.98 -13.49 -5.94
C ILE A 206 15.83 -14.56 -7.02
N CYS A 207 15.52 -14.14 -8.24
CA CYS A 207 15.34 -15.05 -9.37
C CYS A 207 16.64 -15.85 -9.63
N PRO A 208 16.61 -17.19 -9.60
CA PRO A 208 17.81 -18.02 -9.76
C PRO A 208 18.39 -17.99 -11.19
N ARG A 209 17.62 -17.51 -12.17
CA ARG A 209 18.05 -17.47 -13.58
C ARG A 209 18.82 -16.20 -13.93
N CYS A 210 18.31 -15.03 -13.55
CA CYS A 210 18.91 -13.74 -13.89
C CYS A 210 19.64 -13.09 -12.69
N SER A 211 19.61 -13.71 -11.51
CA SER A 211 20.17 -13.16 -10.26
C SER A 211 19.67 -11.75 -9.94
N GLY A 212 18.41 -11.45 -10.29
CA GLY A 212 17.76 -10.16 -10.05
C GLY A 212 17.96 -9.10 -11.15
N THR A 213 18.72 -9.39 -12.21
CA THR A 213 18.97 -8.41 -13.30
C THR A 213 17.79 -8.21 -14.26
N GLY A 214 16.83 -9.15 -14.28
CA GLY A 214 15.69 -9.11 -15.18
C GLY A 214 15.99 -9.50 -16.65
N VAL A 215 17.26 -9.80 -16.98
CA VAL A 215 17.73 -10.19 -18.33
C VAL A 215 18.65 -11.41 -18.25
N VAL A 216 18.83 -12.14 -19.36
CA VAL A 216 19.72 -13.30 -19.47
C VAL A 216 20.58 -13.17 -20.70
#